data_AF-A0A222P0E2-F1
#
_entry.id   AF-A0A222P0E2-F1
#
_cell.length_a   1.000
_cell.length_b   1.000
_cell.length_c   1.000
_cell.angle_alpha   90.00
_cell.angle_beta   90.00
_cell.angle_gamma   90.00
#
_symmetry.space_group_name_H-M   'P 1'
#
loop_
_entity.id
_entity.type
_entity.pdbx_description
1 polymer ?
#
loop_
_entity_poly.entity_id
_entity_poly.type
_entity_poly.pdbx_seq_one_letter_code
_entity_poly.pdbx_strand_id
1 'polypeptide(L)'
;MKAPLDIFKLFKVEPTADLPKIKSAYYTRTIELHTQEELDSAIINAELRQIQLAYETVNSEEKLNSYRTRYSLNCFLRGKHYTGFFAQESMGEYYLSIPFCEKGENSNYPDILTLPKLKNGELPRVNLEHLVNLLNNTCAKTTLAVTLTKEKMVAINNLHKFHYPQLLVRVKIPKHLLSSRELSESEIYGHVEQISLNASSYRCLWTLIGCSFSQSDILSITPMAIEEYKNSTRFNLDEINSLWPFDYHYETHDIQSALLA
;
A
#
# COMPACT_ATOMS: atom_id res chain seq x y z
N MET A 1 3.66 5.49 8.25
CA MET A 1 2.48 5.25 7.38
C MET A 1 1.30 6.17 7.72
N LYS A 2 0.51 6.64 6.74
CA LYS A 2 -0.69 7.51 6.93
C LYS A 2 -1.97 6.85 6.40
N ALA A 3 -3.09 7.07 7.11
CA ALA A 3 -4.42 6.60 6.71
C ALA A 3 -5.05 7.47 5.59
N PRO A 4 -5.94 6.90 4.76
CA PRO A 4 -6.74 7.70 3.82
C PRO A 4 -7.71 8.62 4.58
N LEU A 5 -7.98 9.79 3.99
CA LEU A 5 -8.92 10.77 4.54
C LEU A 5 -10.37 10.35 4.30
N ASP A 6 -11.21 10.43 5.32
CA ASP A 6 -12.67 10.25 5.21
C ASP A 6 -13.35 11.57 4.84
N ILE A 7 -13.56 11.79 3.55
CA ILE A 7 -14.16 13.01 2.97
C ILE A 7 -15.63 13.16 3.42
N PHE A 8 -16.38 12.07 3.56
CA PHE A 8 -17.78 12.12 3.97
C PHE A 8 -17.90 12.60 5.41
N LYS A 9 -17.04 12.08 6.29
CA LYS A 9 -16.94 12.55 7.67
C LYS A 9 -16.45 14.01 7.75
N LEU A 10 -15.45 14.38 6.94
CA LEU A 10 -14.91 15.75 6.91
C LEU A 10 -15.97 16.78 6.51
N PHE A 11 -16.77 16.46 5.49
CA PHE A 11 -17.85 17.33 4.99
C PHE A 11 -19.19 17.12 5.71
N LYS A 12 -19.26 16.20 6.69
CA LYS A 12 -20.49 15.87 7.44
C LYS A 12 -21.67 15.52 6.51
N VAL A 13 -21.40 14.71 5.48
CA VAL A 13 -22.40 14.23 4.52
C VAL A 13 -22.44 12.70 4.52
N GLU A 14 -23.58 12.14 4.13
CA GLU A 14 -23.73 10.70 3.94
C GLU A 14 -22.89 10.20 2.74
N PRO A 15 -22.37 8.95 2.76
CA PRO A 15 -21.63 8.37 1.63
C PRO A 15 -22.40 8.32 0.31
N THR A 16 -23.73 8.40 0.38
CA THR A 16 -24.65 8.45 -0.77
C THR A 16 -24.89 9.85 -1.33
N ALA A 17 -24.33 10.90 -0.72
CA ALA A 17 -24.50 12.29 -1.15
C ALA A 17 -23.91 12.53 -2.55
N ASP A 18 -24.69 13.15 -3.43
CA ASP A 18 -24.30 13.52 -4.79
C ASP A 18 -23.30 14.69 -4.81
N LEU A 19 -22.70 14.94 -5.99
CA LEU A 19 -21.72 16.00 -6.16
C LEU A 19 -22.25 17.40 -5.77
N PRO A 20 -23.50 17.81 -6.08
CA PRO A 20 -24.07 19.06 -5.59
C PRO A 20 -24.10 19.18 -4.06
N LYS A 21 -24.50 18.13 -3.33
CA LYS A 21 -24.49 18.12 -1.86
C LYS A 21 -23.07 18.22 -1.31
N ILE A 22 -22.11 17.52 -1.90
CA ILE A 22 -20.69 17.61 -1.51
C ILE A 22 -20.16 19.02 -1.73
N LYS A 23 -20.46 19.64 -2.88
CA LYS A 23 -20.06 21.01 -3.19
C LYS A 23 -20.64 22.01 -2.20
N SER A 24 -21.93 21.86 -1.85
CA SER A 24 -22.55 22.69 -0.82
C SER A 24 -21.84 22.55 0.53
N ALA A 25 -21.58 21.31 0.95
CA ALA A 25 -20.92 21.03 2.22
C ALA A 25 -19.48 21.56 2.28
N TYR A 26 -18.74 21.51 1.17
CA TYR A 26 -17.42 22.14 1.03
C TYR A 26 -17.47 23.64 1.32
N TYR A 27 -18.41 24.38 0.70
CA TYR A 27 -18.55 25.82 0.96
C TYR A 27 -18.99 26.11 2.39
N THR A 28 -19.95 25.36 2.92
CA THR A 28 -20.39 25.50 4.32
C THR A 28 -19.22 25.33 5.28
N ARG A 29 -18.43 24.26 5.13
CA ARG A 29 -17.28 23.99 5.99
C ARG A 29 -16.19 25.06 5.86
N THR A 30 -15.97 25.56 4.64
CA THR A 30 -15.01 26.66 4.39
C THR A 30 -15.42 27.94 5.11
N ILE A 31 -16.71 28.30 5.04
CA ILE A 31 -17.26 29.49 5.72
C ILE A 31 -17.17 29.32 7.23
N GLU A 32 -17.61 28.16 7.77
CA GLU A 32 -17.54 27.85 9.20
C GLU A 32 -16.14 28.12 9.77
N LEU A 33 -15.09 27.65 9.08
CA LEU A 33 -13.70 27.84 9.51
C LEU A 33 -13.23 29.29 9.43
N HIS A 34 -13.61 30.04 8.39
CA HIS A 34 -13.25 31.46 8.28
C HIS A 34 -13.93 32.31 9.36
N THR A 35 -15.08 31.88 9.87
CA THR A 35 -15.85 32.60 10.90
C THR A 35 -15.46 32.22 12.34
N GLN A 36 -14.50 31.32 12.54
CA GLN A 36 -14.04 30.95 13.87
C GLN A 36 -13.02 31.98 14.40
N GLU A 37 -13.48 32.84 15.31
CA GLU A 37 -12.69 33.95 15.88
C GLU A 37 -11.60 33.50 16.87
N GLU A 38 -11.70 32.30 17.44
CA GLU A 38 -10.84 31.82 18.54
C GLU A 38 -9.66 30.92 18.12
N LEU A 39 -9.55 30.56 16.83
CA LEU A 39 -8.53 29.64 16.33
C LEU A 39 -7.32 30.39 15.76
N ASP A 40 -6.12 29.87 16.04
CA ASP A 40 -4.88 30.36 15.44
C ASP A 40 -4.96 30.29 13.90
N SER A 41 -4.61 31.39 13.25
CA SER A 41 -4.49 31.51 11.79
C SER A 41 -3.72 30.36 11.12
N ALA A 42 -2.69 29.80 11.77
CA ALA A 42 -1.92 28.68 11.25
C ALA A 42 -2.76 27.39 11.20
N ILE A 43 -3.61 27.15 12.20
CA ILE A 43 -4.51 26.00 12.28
C ILE A 43 -5.62 26.14 11.24
N ILE A 44 -6.23 27.33 11.14
CA ILE A 44 -7.26 27.62 10.14
C ILE A 44 -6.72 27.36 8.73
N ASN A 45 -5.52 27.86 8.41
CA ASN A 45 -4.90 27.66 7.10
C ASN A 45 -4.60 26.18 6.82
N ALA A 46 -4.18 25.40 7.82
CA ALA A 46 -3.94 23.97 7.66
C ALA A 46 -5.25 23.21 7.38
N GLU A 47 -6.33 23.51 8.12
CA GLU A 47 -7.64 22.90 7.92
C GLU A 47 -8.25 23.26 6.56
N LEU A 48 -8.14 24.52 6.14
CA LEU A 48 -8.60 24.97 4.83
C LEU A 48 -7.90 24.23 3.69
N ARG A 49 -6.57 24.03 3.78
CA ARG A 49 -5.82 23.23 2.81
C ARG A 49 -6.34 21.78 2.75
N GLN A 50 -6.65 21.19 3.90
CA GLN A 50 -7.17 19.83 3.97
C GLN A 50 -8.56 19.72 3.31
N ILE A 51 -9.44 20.70 3.56
CA ILE A 51 -10.77 20.78 2.95
C ILE A 51 -10.71 20.98 1.45
N GLN A 52 -9.80 21.85 0.99
CA GLN A 52 -9.57 22.07 -0.44
C GLN A 52 -9.09 20.78 -1.11
N LEU A 53 -8.07 20.13 -0.56
CA LEU A 53 -7.54 18.86 -1.08
C LEU A 53 -8.61 17.77 -1.11
N ALA A 54 -9.45 17.69 -0.07
CA ALA A 54 -10.56 16.75 -0.01
C ALA A 54 -11.56 17.00 -1.14
N TYR A 55 -11.95 18.26 -1.39
CA TYR A 55 -12.87 18.57 -2.48
C TYR A 55 -12.25 18.30 -3.85
N GLU A 56 -10.99 18.67 -4.08
CA GLU A 56 -10.26 18.37 -5.33
C GLU A 56 -10.18 16.86 -5.63
N THR A 57 -10.20 16.03 -4.59
CA THR A 57 -10.24 14.56 -4.68
C THR A 57 -11.58 14.03 -5.19
N VAL A 58 -12.68 14.77 -5.07
CA VAL A 58 -14.05 14.33 -5.42
C VAL A 58 -14.84 15.33 -6.29
N ASN A 59 -14.18 16.35 -6.86
CA ASN A 59 -14.85 17.46 -7.57
C ASN A 59 -15.46 17.13 -8.94
N SER A 60 -15.53 15.85 -9.31
CA SER A 60 -16.23 15.35 -10.49
C SER A 60 -16.94 14.03 -10.15
N GLU A 61 -17.97 13.67 -10.92
CA GLU A 61 -18.70 12.40 -10.72
C GLU A 61 -17.79 11.18 -10.82
N GLU A 62 -16.86 11.18 -11.79
CA GLU A 62 -15.86 10.12 -11.95
C GLU A 62 -14.99 9.96 -10.68
N LYS A 63 -14.46 11.08 -10.17
CA LYS A 63 -13.63 11.10 -8.97
C LYS A 63 -14.42 10.68 -7.73
N LEU A 64 -15.66 11.15 -7.59
CA LEU A 64 -16.54 10.79 -6.49
C LEU A 64 -16.88 9.30 -6.52
N ASN A 65 -17.18 8.73 -7.68
CA ASN A 65 -17.46 7.31 -7.83
C ASN A 65 -16.22 6.46 -7.52
N SER A 66 -15.05 6.85 -8.03
CA SER A 66 -13.78 6.22 -7.66
C SER A 66 -13.52 6.28 -6.15
N TYR A 67 -13.77 7.42 -5.51
CA TYR A 67 -13.67 7.55 -4.06
C TYR A 67 -14.67 6.66 -3.31
N ARG A 68 -15.92 6.56 -3.77
CA ARG A 68 -16.95 5.69 -3.15
C ARG A 68 -16.58 4.22 -3.21
N THR A 69 -16.03 3.74 -4.34
CA THR A 69 -15.52 2.36 -4.45
C THR A 69 -14.45 2.10 -3.39
N ARG A 70 -13.47 3.01 -3.27
CA ARG A 70 -12.40 2.94 -2.26
C ARG A 70 -12.94 2.98 -0.83
N TYR A 71 -13.88 3.89 -0.56
CA TYR A 71 -14.52 4.03 0.74
C TYR A 71 -15.27 2.75 1.15
N SER A 72 -16.10 2.22 0.26
CA SER A 72 -16.88 0.99 0.47
C SER A 72 -15.97 -0.20 0.78
N LEU A 73 -14.89 -0.37 0.01
CA LEU A 73 -13.89 -1.40 0.25
C LEU A 73 -13.22 -1.23 1.62
N ASN A 74 -12.79 -0.01 1.97
CA ASN A 74 -12.18 0.26 3.27
C ASN A 74 -13.14 -0.05 4.43
N CYS A 75 -14.43 0.24 4.28
CA CYS A 75 -15.46 -0.18 5.23
C CYS A 75 -15.60 -1.70 5.32
N PHE A 76 -15.57 -2.39 4.18
CA PHE A 76 -15.63 -3.86 4.12
C PHE A 76 -14.47 -4.52 4.86
N LEU A 77 -13.23 -4.09 4.58
CA LEU A 77 -12.01 -4.63 5.20
C LEU A 77 -12.03 -4.48 6.73
N ARG A 78 -12.63 -3.38 7.22
CA ARG A 78 -12.75 -3.09 8.65
C ARG A 78 -13.93 -3.79 9.32
N GLY A 79 -14.96 -4.19 8.57
CA GLY A 79 -16.18 -4.78 9.12
C GLY A 79 -17.10 -3.74 9.81
N LYS A 80 -18.40 -4.03 9.86
CA LYS A 80 -19.44 -3.10 10.36
C LYS A 80 -19.37 -2.78 11.87
N HIS A 81 -18.57 -3.51 12.64
CA HIS A 81 -18.51 -3.41 14.10
C HIS A 81 -17.14 -3.02 14.66
N TYR A 82 -16.18 -2.60 13.82
CA TYR A 82 -14.89 -2.17 14.33
C TYR A 82 -14.97 -0.76 14.91
N THR A 83 -15.09 -0.69 16.24
CA THR A 83 -15.18 0.55 17.02
C THR A 83 -13.81 1.15 17.35
N GLY A 84 -12.72 0.57 16.86
CA GLY A 84 -11.34 1.01 17.12
C GLY A 84 -10.91 2.25 16.34
N PHE A 85 -11.74 3.30 16.27
CA PHE A 85 -11.38 4.56 15.60
C PHE A 85 -10.30 5.37 16.35
N PHE A 86 -10.05 5.08 17.64
CA PHE A 86 -9.22 5.92 18.51
C PHE A 86 -8.40 5.18 19.60
N ALA A 87 -8.29 3.86 19.57
CA ALA A 87 -7.23 3.23 20.35
C ALA A 87 -5.91 3.58 19.66
N GLN A 88 -4.93 4.15 20.37
CA GLN A 88 -3.56 4.25 19.87
C GLN A 88 -3.06 2.83 19.60
N GLU A 89 -3.32 2.33 18.40
CA GLU A 89 -3.02 0.95 18.09
C GLU A 89 -1.51 0.79 17.95
N SER A 90 -1.01 -0.24 18.64
CA SER A 90 0.35 -0.74 18.51
C SER A 90 0.71 -0.89 17.03
N MET A 91 1.85 -0.33 16.63
CA MET A 91 2.49 -0.68 15.36
C MET A 91 2.73 -2.18 15.34
N GLY A 92 2.30 -2.86 14.28
CA GLY A 92 2.66 -4.24 14.02
C GLY A 92 3.75 -4.32 12.97
N GLU A 93 4.48 -5.43 12.99
CA GLU A 93 5.44 -5.78 11.94
C GLU A 93 4.83 -6.84 11.04
N TYR A 94 4.92 -6.62 9.74
CA TYR A 94 4.28 -7.46 8.74
C TYR A 94 5.22 -7.70 7.57
N TYR A 95 4.97 -8.79 6.85
CA TYR A 95 5.64 -9.13 5.62
C TYR A 95 4.70 -8.86 4.44
N LEU A 96 5.22 -8.17 3.43
CA LEU A 96 4.62 -8.01 2.10
C LEU A 96 5.55 -8.60 1.03
N SER A 97 5.02 -8.89 -0.14
CA SER A 97 5.81 -9.36 -1.29
C SER A 97 5.72 -8.40 -2.46
N ILE A 98 6.85 -8.14 -3.10
CA ILE A 98 6.94 -7.33 -4.31
C ILE A 98 7.66 -8.11 -5.40
N PRO A 99 7.05 -8.29 -6.58
CA PRO A 99 7.75 -8.86 -7.71
C PRO A 99 8.85 -7.90 -8.16
N PHE A 100 9.99 -8.45 -8.57
CA PHE A 100 11.10 -7.66 -9.10
C PHE A 100 11.67 -8.28 -10.38
N CYS A 101 12.32 -7.45 -11.19
CA CYS A 101 13.07 -7.88 -12.36
C CYS A 101 14.31 -7.00 -12.58
N GLU A 102 15.25 -7.47 -13.41
CA GLU A 102 16.27 -6.58 -13.96
C GLU A 102 15.62 -5.56 -14.90
N LYS A 103 16.11 -4.32 -14.82
CA LYS A 103 15.73 -3.25 -15.73
C LYS A 103 16.19 -3.61 -17.16
N GLY A 104 15.26 -4.13 -17.95
CA GLY A 104 15.39 -4.22 -19.41
C GLY A 104 15.06 -2.89 -20.08
N GLU A 105 15.41 -2.72 -21.35
CA GLU A 105 15.15 -1.48 -22.11
C GLU A 105 13.65 -1.12 -22.24
N ASN A 106 12.72 -2.03 -21.89
CA ASN A 106 11.27 -1.87 -22.12
C ASN A 106 10.34 -2.35 -20.98
N SER A 107 10.79 -2.54 -19.73
CA SER A 107 9.91 -3.03 -18.65
C SER A 107 9.06 -1.89 -18.04
N ASN A 108 7.88 -1.64 -18.59
CA ASN A 108 6.92 -0.64 -18.10
C ASN A 108 5.84 -1.21 -17.16
N TYR A 109 6.14 -2.28 -16.40
CA TYR A 109 5.17 -2.82 -15.45
C TYR A 109 5.11 -1.94 -14.18
N PRO A 110 3.97 -1.29 -13.89
CA PRO A 110 3.88 -0.31 -12.79
C PRO A 110 3.97 -0.93 -11.40
N ASP A 111 3.82 -2.26 -11.30
CA ASP A 111 3.76 -3.01 -10.04
C ASP A 111 4.98 -3.93 -9.84
N ILE A 112 6.00 -3.83 -10.70
CA ILE A 112 7.25 -4.61 -10.60
C ILE A 112 8.40 -3.66 -10.25
N LEU A 113 9.17 -4.02 -9.22
CA LEU A 113 10.38 -3.28 -8.88
C LEU A 113 11.48 -3.58 -9.90
N THR A 114 11.88 -2.59 -10.68
CA THR A 114 13.02 -2.73 -11.60
C THR A 114 14.32 -2.45 -10.86
N LEU A 115 15.25 -3.41 -10.89
CA LEU A 115 16.58 -3.27 -10.30
C LEU A 115 17.62 -3.00 -11.40
N PRO A 116 18.67 -2.22 -11.12
CA PRO A 116 19.71 -1.96 -12.11
C PRO A 116 20.41 -3.27 -12.50
N LYS A 117 20.65 -3.45 -13.80
CA LYS A 117 21.50 -4.53 -14.29
C LYS A 117 22.92 -4.29 -13.81
N LEU A 118 23.50 -5.28 -13.15
CA LEU A 118 24.81 -5.13 -12.54
C LEU A 118 25.93 -5.67 -13.42
N LYS A 119 27.13 -5.13 -13.20
CA LYS A 119 28.37 -5.73 -13.70
C LYS A 119 28.75 -6.91 -12.81
N ASN A 120 29.49 -7.86 -13.37
CA ASN A 120 29.88 -9.11 -12.71
C ASN A 120 30.32 -8.89 -11.25
N GLY A 121 29.57 -9.47 -10.30
CA GLY A 121 29.90 -9.52 -8.88
C GLY A 121 29.40 -8.36 -8.00
N GLU A 122 28.78 -7.32 -8.56
CA GLU A 122 28.12 -6.29 -7.76
C GLU A 122 26.77 -6.81 -7.19
N LEU A 123 26.32 -6.24 -6.06
CA LEU A 123 25.06 -6.59 -5.40
C LEU A 123 24.00 -5.50 -5.64
N PRO A 124 22.77 -5.81 -6.10
CA PRO A 124 21.84 -4.75 -6.45
C PRO A 124 21.39 -4.01 -5.20
N ARG A 125 21.55 -2.70 -5.23
CA ARG A 125 21.01 -1.82 -4.20
C ARG A 125 19.54 -1.56 -4.49
N VAL A 126 18.67 -1.96 -3.56
CA VAL A 126 17.27 -1.56 -3.61
C VAL A 126 17.22 -0.08 -3.31
N ASN A 127 16.83 0.71 -4.31
CA ASN A 127 16.51 2.11 -4.08
C ASN A 127 15.22 2.20 -3.24
N LEU A 128 15.35 2.57 -1.97
CA LEU A 128 14.25 2.65 -1.02
C LEU A 128 13.17 3.65 -1.43
N GLU A 129 13.57 4.77 -2.03
CA GLU A 129 12.62 5.76 -2.57
C GLU A 129 11.78 5.14 -3.70
N HIS A 130 12.43 4.42 -4.61
CA HIS A 130 11.73 3.72 -5.69
C HIS A 130 10.78 2.63 -5.15
N LEU A 131 11.20 1.85 -4.16
CA LEU A 131 10.35 0.86 -3.50
C LEU A 131 9.14 1.51 -2.81
N VAL A 132 9.35 2.59 -2.05
CA VAL A 132 8.26 3.31 -1.38
C VAL A 132 7.28 3.90 -2.40
N ASN A 133 7.79 4.47 -3.50
CA ASN A 133 6.94 4.98 -4.58
C ASN A 133 6.12 3.87 -5.23
N LEU A 134 6.70 2.69 -5.46
CA LEU A 134 5.98 1.52 -5.96
C LEU A 134 4.86 1.11 -4.99
N LEU A 135 5.18 0.91 -3.71
CA LEU A 135 4.22 0.54 -2.68
C LEU A 135 3.06 1.55 -2.58
N ASN A 136 3.38 2.84 -2.61
CA ASN A 136 2.38 3.91 -2.55
C ASN A 136 1.50 3.94 -3.80
N ASN A 137 2.07 3.74 -4.99
CA ASN A 137 1.33 3.69 -6.24
C ASN A 137 0.38 2.49 -6.28
N THR A 138 0.83 1.32 -5.84
CA THR A 138 -0.03 0.13 -5.75
C THR A 138 -1.10 0.32 -4.68
N CYS A 139 -0.73 0.79 -3.48
CA CYS A 139 -1.67 1.01 -2.38
C CYS A 139 -2.71 2.10 -2.67
N ALA A 140 -2.41 3.04 -3.58
CA ALA A 140 -3.38 4.05 -4.02
C ALA A 140 -4.51 3.48 -4.90
N LYS A 141 -4.24 2.38 -5.60
CA LYS A 141 -5.16 1.76 -6.58
C LYS A 141 -5.82 0.48 -6.05
N THR A 142 -5.13 -0.26 -5.18
CA THR A 142 -5.59 -1.53 -4.63
C THR A 142 -5.06 -1.75 -3.22
N THR A 143 -5.42 -2.87 -2.61
CA THR A 143 -4.96 -3.33 -1.31
C THR A 143 -3.70 -4.19 -1.46
N LEU A 144 -2.76 -4.10 -0.53
CA LEU A 144 -1.60 -4.99 -0.47
C LEU A 144 -1.89 -6.14 0.50
N ALA A 145 -1.59 -7.36 0.09
CA ALA A 145 -1.61 -8.51 1.00
C ALA A 145 -0.42 -8.42 1.95
N VAL A 146 -0.67 -8.66 3.23
CA VAL A 146 0.35 -8.71 4.26
C VAL A 146 0.13 -9.89 5.19
N THR A 147 1.21 -10.36 5.80
CA THR A 147 1.18 -11.48 6.75
C THR A 147 2.04 -11.21 7.96
N LEU A 148 1.80 -11.95 9.04
CA LEU A 148 2.58 -11.82 10.28
C LEU A 148 3.95 -12.49 10.20
N THR A 149 4.18 -13.42 9.27
CA THR A 149 5.42 -14.19 9.20
C THR A 149 5.90 -14.34 7.77
N LYS A 150 7.23 -14.48 7.60
CA LYS A 150 7.88 -14.72 6.30
C LYS A 150 7.30 -15.96 5.62
N GLU A 151 7.14 -17.05 6.38
CA GLU A 151 6.72 -18.37 5.88
C GLU A 151 5.30 -18.32 5.31
N LYS A 152 4.39 -17.56 5.95
CA LYS A 152 3.05 -17.32 5.42
C LYS A 152 3.10 -16.58 4.09
N MET A 153 3.92 -15.53 3.97
CA MET A 153 4.07 -14.80 2.70
C MET A 153 4.65 -15.70 1.60
N VAL A 154 5.67 -16.48 1.91
CA VAL A 154 6.25 -17.48 1.00
C VAL A 154 5.20 -18.49 0.56
N ALA A 155 4.35 -18.98 1.46
CA ALA A 155 3.27 -19.90 1.12
C ALA A 155 2.25 -19.27 0.16
N ILE A 156 1.88 -18.00 0.37
CA ILE A 156 1.00 -17.24 -0.52
C ILE A 156 1.62 -17.06 -1.90
N ASN A 157 2.89 -16.62 -1.96
CA ASN A 157 3.61 -16.42 -3.22
C ASN A 157 3.66 -17.70 -4.07
N ASN A 158 3.77 -18.86 -3.42
CA ASN A 158 3.80 -20.16 -4.08
C ASN A 158 2.46 -20.63 -4.66
N LEU A 159 1.34 -19.94 -4.42
CA LEU A 159 0.05 -20.27 -5.04
C LEU A 159 -0.05 -19.79 -6.50
N HIS A 160 0.84 -18.89 -6.90
CA HIS A 160 0.88 -18.36 -8.26
C HIS A 160 1.42 -19.38 -9.27
N LYS A 161 0.84 -19.39 -10.48
CA LYS A 161 1.33 -20.22 -11.60
C LYS A 161 2.53 -19.60 -12.36
N PHE A 162 2.75 -18.29 -12.21
CA PHE A 162 3.84 -17.55 -12.85
C PHE A 162 4.59 -16.77 -11.77
N HIS A 163 5.89 -17.04 -11.62
CA HIS A 163 6.71 -16.39 -10.62
C HIS A 163 7.69 -15.44 -11.28
N TYR A 164 7.48 -14.14 -11.07
CA TYR A 164 8.63 -13.23 -11.00
C TYR A 164 9.40 -13.53 -9.71
N PRO A 165 10.72 -13.32 -9.67
CA PRO A 165 11.45 -13.21 -8.42
C PRO A 165 10.73 -12.28 -7.44
N GLN A 166 10.71 -12.63 -6.16
CA GLN A 166 9.96 -11.92 -5.12
C GLN A 166 10.91 -11.34 -4.08
N LEU A 167 10.72 -10.07 -3.75
CA LEU A 167 11.29 -9.47 -2.54
C LEU A 167 10.26 -9.56 -1.43
N LEU A 168 10.67 -10.15 -0.31
CA LEU A 168 9.96 -10.12 0.95
C LEU A 168 10.39 -8.87 1.69
N VAL A 169 9.44 -7.95 1.89
CA VAL A 169 9.69 -6.68 2.58
C VAL A 169 9.00 -6.75 3.93
N ARG A 170 9.78 -6.60 4.99
CA ARG A 170 9.25 -6.46 6.35
C ARG A 170 8.99 -4.99 6.62
N VAL A 171 7.77 -4.65 7.01
CA VAL A 171 7.29 -3.28 7.18
C VAL A 171 6.57 -3.08 8.51
N LYS A 172 6.56 -1.84 9.00
CA LYS A 172 5.72 -1.41 10.11
C LYS A 172 4.39 -0.88 9.58
N ILE A 173 3.29 -1.48 10.02
CA ILE A 173 1.94 -1.03 9.66
C ILE A 173 1.13 -0.82 10.95
N PRO A 174 0.49 0.34 11.12
CA PRO A 174 -0.52 0.50 12.17
C PRO A 174 -1.65 -0.50 11.95
N LYS A 175 -2.04 -1.25 12.99
CA LYS A 175 -3.08 -2.29 12.89
C LYS A 175 -4.39 -1.79 12.25
N HIS A 176 -4.77 -0.54 12.47
CA HIS A 176 -6.01 0.06 11.98
C HIS A 176 -5.99 0.31 10.47
N LEU A 177 -4.82 0.19 9.83
CA LEU A 177 -4.64 0.21 8.39
C LEU A 177 -4.73 -1.18 7.76
N LEU A 178 -5.01 -2.21 8.55
CA LEU A 178 -5.22 -3.57 8.07
C LEU A 178 -6.69 -3.97 8.17
N SER A 179 -7.04 -5.01 7.42
CA SER A 179 -8.30 -5.71 7.57
C SER A 179 -8.44 -6.25 8.99
N SER A 180 -9.68 -6.23 9.50
CA SER A 180 -10.02 -6.72 10.85
C SER A 180 -9.86 -8.24 11.01
N ARG A 181 -9.71 -8.95 9.89
CA ARG A 181 -9.55 -10.41 9.81
C ARG A 181 -8.74 -10.79 8.58
N GLU A 182 -8.21 -12.01 8.57
CA GLU A 182 -7.63 -12.58 7.36
C GLU A 182 -8.74 -12.86 6.32
N LEU A 183 -8.50 -12.46 5.07
CA LEU A 183 -9.41 -12.61 3.93
C LEU A 183 -8.68 -13.29 2.77
N SER A 184 -9.37 -14.12 2.02
CA SER A 184 -8.89 -14.57 0.71
C SER A 184 -9.12 -13.51 -0.36
N GLU A 185 -8.39 -13.61 -1.46
CA GLU A 185 -8.61 -12.77 -2.63
C GLU A 185 -10.04 -12.92 -3.19
N SER A 186 -10.59 -14.14 -3.16
CA SER A 186 -11.99 -14.44 -3.52
C SER A 186 -13.03 -13.67 -2.69
N GLU A 187 -12.74 -13.39 -1.42
CA GLU A 187 -13.58 -12.54 -0.57
C GLU A 187 -13.52 -11.05 -0.96
N ILE A 188 -12.51 -10.63 -1.74
CA ILE A 188 -12.25 -9.23 -2.10
C ILE A 188 -12.62 -8.93 -3.56
N TYR A 189 -12.61 -9.93 -4.46
CA TYR A 189 -12.93 -9.79 -5.90
C TYR A 189 -14.23 -9.03 -6.20
N GLY A 190 -15.23 -9.05 -5.30
CA GLY A 190 -16.47 -8.28 -5.45
C GLY A 190 -16.34 -6.77 -5.18
N HIS A 191 -15.17 -6.30 -4.75
CA HIS A 191 -14.95 -4.95 -4.22
C HIS A 191 -13.73 -4.21 -4.82
N VAL A 192 -12.92 -4.87 -5.64
CA VAL A 192 -11.74 -4.30 -6.31
C VAL A 192 -11.66 -4.74 -7.76
N GLU A 193 -11.16 -3.87 -8.62
CA GLU A 193 -10.99 -4.17 -10.05
C GLU A 193 -9.75 -5.03 -10.33
N GLN A 194 -8.74 -4.97 -9.46
CA GLN A 194 -7.48 -5.66 -9.64
C GLN A 194 -6.83 -6.00 -8.29
N ILE A 195 -6.33 -7.23 -8.17
CA ILE A 195 -5.57 -7.68 -6.99
C ILE A 195 -4.17 -8.07 -7.47
N SER A 196 -3.15 -7.62 -6.74
CA SER A 196 -1.74 -7.83 -7.10
C SER A 196 -1.25 -9.26 -6.85
N LEU A 197 -1.91 -10.00 -5.95
CA LEU A 197 -1.57 -11.37 -5.58
C LEU A 197 -2.75 -12.32 -5.80
N ASN A 198 -2.53 -13.36 -6.61
CA ASN A 198 -3.45 -14.44 -6.93
C ASN A 198 -3.48 -15.47 -5.78
N ALA A 199 -3.85 -15.00 -4.60
CA ALA A 199 -4.03 -15.76 -3.37
C ALA A 199 -5.47 -16.27 -3.23
N SER A 200 -6.05 -16.75 -4.33
CA SER A 200 -7.49 -17.06 -4.47
C SER A 200 -8.11 -17.85 -3.31
N SER A 201 -7.36 -18.80 -2.72
CA SER A 201 -7.82 -19.67 -1.63
C SER A 201 -7.15 -19.41 -0.27
N TYR A 202 -6.11 -18.57 -0.21
CA TYR A 202 -5.33 -18.38 1.02
C TYR A 202 -5.70 -17.08 1.70
N ARG A 203 -5.82 -17.12 3.03
CA ARG A 203 -6.27 -15.98 3.81
C ARG A 203 -5.07 -15.21 4.35
N CYS A 204 -5.11 -13.89 4.21
CA CYS A 204 -4.09 -12.98 4.70
C CYS A 204 -4.71 -11.66 5.16
N LEU A 205 -3.94 -10.83 5.84
CA LEU A 205 -4.37 -9.47 6.18
C LEU A 205 -4.21 -8.58 4.94
N TRP A 206 -5.04 -7.57 4.81
CA TRP A 206 -5.02 -6.66 3.66
C TRP A 206 -4.91 -5.22 4.12
N THR A 207 -4.02 -4.44 3.50
CA THR A 207 -3.91 -3.00 3.78
C THR A 207 -5.11 -2.24 3.23
N LEU A 208 -5.48 -1.14 3.87
CA LEU A 208 -6.50 -0.23 3.32
C LEU A 208 -5.98 0.46 2.06
N ILE A 209 -6.89 0.67 1.11
CA ILE A 209 -6.59 1.44 -0.10
C ILE A 209 -6.40 2.93 0.25
N GLY A 210 -5.41 3.56 -0.39
CA GLY A 210 -5.06 4.97 -0.21
C GLY A 210 -4.12 5.26 0.96
N CYS A 211 -3.56 4.24 1.62
CA CYS A 211 -2.50 4.46 2.60
C CYS A 211 -1.16 4.77 1.93
N SER A 212 -0.27 5.44 2.66
CA SER A 212 1.10 5.72 2.19
C SER A 212 2.17 5.30 3.19
N PHE A 213 3.16 4.58 2.67
CA PHE A 213 4.41 4.19 3.29
C PHE A 213 5.45 5.31 3.19
N SER A 214 6.34 5.37 4.18
CA SER A 214 7.60 6.11 4.16
C SER A 214 8.78 5.14 4.23
N GLN A 215 10.00 5.62 3.91
CA GLN A 215 11.21 4.80 3.99
C GLN A 215 11.44 4.23 5.40
N SER A 216 11.10 5.00 6.45
CA SER A 216 11.18 4.57 7.85
C SER A 216 10.18 3.47 8.23
N ASP A 217 9.17 3.20 7.39
CA ASP A 217 8.26 2.08 7.60
C ASP A 217 8.89 0.75 7.14
N ILE A 218 9.97 0.78 6.35
CA ILE A 218 10.67 -0.42 5.86
C ILE A 218 11.70 -0.88 6.90
N LEU A 219 11.58 -2.13 7.36
CA LEU A 219 12.47 -2.72 8.37
C LEU A 219 13.56 -3.59 7.77
N SER A 220 13.20 -4.41 6.79
CA SER A 220 14.15 -5.25 6.07
C SER A 220 13.62 -5.62 4.69
N ILE A 221 14.55 -5.94 3.79
CA ILE A 221 14.24 -6.44 2.45
C ILE A 221 15.08 -7.69 2.23
N THR A 222 14.44 -8.77 1.79
CA THR A 222 15.09 -10.07 1.61
C THR A 222 14.50 -10.75 0.38
N PRO A 223 15.31 -11.26 -0.56
CA PRO A 223 14.80 -12.04 -1.67
C PRO A 223 14.23 -13.35 -1.12
N MET A 224 13.16 -13.85 -1.74
CA MET A 224 12.73 -15.22 -1.50
C MET A 224 13.82 -16.17 -2.03
N ALA A 225 14.23 -17.15 -1.23
CA ALA A 225 15.31 -18.07 -1.58
C ALA A 225 14.85 -19.07 -2.67
N ILE A 226 15.78 -19.65 -3.44
CA ILE A 226 15.43 -20.58 -4.55
C ILE A 226 14.63 -21.76 -4.01
N GLU A 227 15.08 -22.35 -2.91
CA GLU A 227 14.47 -23.52 -2.27
C GLU A 227 13.07 -23.23 -1.72
N GLU A 228 12.70 -21.96 -1.55
CA GLU A 228 11.37 -21.57 -1.12
C GLU A 228 10.34 -21.65 -2.26
N TYR A 229 10.76 -21.67 -3.54
CA TYR A 229 9.86 -21.76 -4.69
C TYR A 229 9.40 -23.19 -4.98
N LYS A 230 8.08 -23.41 -5.07
CA LYS A 230 7.46 -24.74 -5.24
C LYS A 230 6.88 -25.00 -6.63
N ASN A 231 6.46 -23.98 -7.37
CA ASN A 231 5.78 -24.10 -8.66
C ASN A 231 6.63 -23.53 -9.81
N SER A 232 7.85 -24.04 -9.96
CA SER A 232 8.78 -23.67 -11.02
C SER A 232 8.36 -24.27 -12.37
N THR A 233 7.69 -23.50 -13.23
CA THR A 233 7.60 -23.85 -14.67
C THR A 233 7.97 -22.71 -15.64
N ARG A 234 8.43 -21.55 -15.15
CA ARG A 234 8.97 -20.48 -16.02
C ARG A 234 10.19 -19.75 -15.45
N PHE A 235 10.92 -20.36 -14.52
CA PHE A 235 12.25 -19.87 -14.19
C PHE A 235 13.18 -20.27 -15.33
N ASN A 236 13.44 -19.36 -16.25
CA ASN A 236 14.59 -19.48 -17.14
C ASN A 236 15.81 -19.18 -16.26
N LEU A 237 16.35 -20.21 -15.60
CA LEU A 237 17.51 -20.09 -14.70
C LEU A 237 18.70 -19.41 -15.40
N ASP A 238 18.77 -19.52 -16.73
CA ASP A 238 19.78 -18.88 -17.58
C ASP A 238 19.70 -17.33 -17.55
N GLU A 239 18.56 -16.74 -17.21
CA GLU A 239 18.38 -15.28 -17.08
C GLU A 239 18.65 -14.74 -15.66
N ILE A 240 18.85 -15.62 -14.66
CA ILE A 240 18.95 -15.25 -13.23
C ILE A 240 20.38 -15.34 -12.68
N ASN A 241 21.35 -15.81 -13.46
CA ASN A 241 22.77 -15.86 -13.05
C ASN A 241 23.36 -14.50 -12.61
N SER A 242 22.65 -13.38 -12.81
CA SER A 242 23.01 -12.02 -12.39
C SER A 242 22.16 -11.42 -11.25
N LEU A 243 21.11 -12.09 -10.78
CA LEU A 243 20.17 -11.52 -9.80
C LEU A 243 20.36 -12.14 -8.41
N TRP A 244 21.27 -11.52 -7.66
CA TRP A 244 21.53 -11.67 -6.22
C TRP A 244 22.16 -13.02 -5.79
N PRO A 245 23.13 -13.01 -4.86
CA PRO A 245 23.31 -14.15 -3.98
C PRO A 245 22.06 -14.27 -3.11
N PHE A 246 21.49 -15.46 -3.08
CA PHE A 246 20.22 -15.80 -2.41
C PHE A 246 20.21 -15.56 -0.89
N ASP A 247 21.36 -15.16 -0.33
CA ASP A 247 21.60 -14.87 1.09
C ASP A 247 21.72 -13.36 1.41
N TYR A 248 21.41 -12.46 0.48
CA TYR A 248 21.58 -11.03 0.71
C TYR A 248 20.39 -10.39 1.45
N HIS A 249 20.65 -9.85 2.64
CA HIS A 249 19.66 -9.24 3.52
C HIS A 249 19.98 -7.75 3.70
N TYR A 250 19.00 -6.88 3.47
CA TYR A 250 19.05 -5.49 3.97
C TYR A 250 18.39 -5.47 5.34
N GLU A 251 19.16 -5.28 6.41
CA GLU A 251 18.60 -5.03 7.73
C GLU A 251 18.43 -3.53 7.99
N THR A 252 17.72 -3.18 9.08
CA THR A 252 17.39 -1.78 9.41
C THR A 252 18.64 -0.88 9.50
N HIS A 253 19.80 -1.44 9.88
CA HIS A 253 21.07 -0.70 9.95
C HIS A 253 21.64 -0.36 8.56
N ASP A 254 21.53 -1.26 7.58
CA ASP A 254 21.94 -1.03 6.18
C ASP A 254 21.04 0.00 5.50
N ILE A 255 19.74 -0.06 5.81
CA ILE A 255 18.71 0.87 5.34
C ILE A 255 18.98 2.28 5.88
N GLN A 256 19.27 2.42 7.18
CA GLN A 256 19.57 3.72 7.79
C GLN A 256 20.88 4.33 7.28
N SER A 257 21.90 3.50 7.03
CA SER A 257 23.18 3.95 6.49
C SER A 257 23.04 4.48 5.05
N ALA A 258 22.14 3.91 4.25
CA ALA A 258 21.83 4.38 2.89
C ALA A 258 20.97 5.67 2.85
N LEU A 259 20.33 6.05 3.96
CA LEU A 259 19.54 7.28 4.08
C LEU A 259 20.36 8.48 4.57
N LEU A 260 21.54 8.23 5.13
CA LEU A 260 22.44 9.24 5.70
C LEU A 260 23.69 9.51 4.83
N ALA A 261 23.85 8.78 3.73
CA ALA A 261 24.92 8.93 2.73
C ALA A 261 24.39 9.63 1.48
#